data_AF-Q01ZE9-F1
#
_entry.id   AF-Q01ZE9-F1
#
_cell.length_a   1.000
_cell.length_b   1.000
_cell.length_c   1.000
_cell.angle_alpha   90.00
_cell.angle_beta   90.00
_cell.angle_gamma   90.00
#
_symmetry.space_group_name_H-M   'P 1'
#
loop_
_entity.id
_entity.type
_entity.pdbx_description
1 polymer ?
#
loop_
_entity_poly.entity_id
_entity_poly.type
_entity_poly.pdbx_seq_one_letter_code
_entity_poly.pdbx_strand_id
1 'polypeptide(L)'
;MAYQGERSFSEVFESIVGNVQTMIRSEIQLAKAEVKEEAAKSGRATGILTAGALLGLYAVGFLLLTVARALEYLTPAWLASLIVAVLAGLAGLIAINAGRARLKHVHTTPDKTIQSVRENVAWVKDQTKS
;
A
#
# COMPACT_ATOMS: atom_id res chain seq x y z
N MET A 1 -16.10 -1.62 67.35
CA MET A 1 -16.15 -2.23 66.01
C MET A 1 -16.22 -1.09 65.01
N ALA A 2 -15.12 -0.78 64.33
CA ALA A 2 -15.01 0.38 63.45
C ALA A 2 -15.79 0.14 62.15
N TYR A 3 -16.64 1.09 61.76
CA TYR A 3 -17.42 1.03 60.54
C TYR A 3 -16.51 1.08 59.31
N GLN A 4 -16.46 -0.02 58.55
CA GLN A 4 -15.93 -0.13 57.19
C GLN A 4 -17.03 0.03 56.13
N GLY A 5 -17.82 1.10 56.20
CA GLY A 5 -18.77 1.46 55.15
C GLY A 5 -18.78 2.99 55.13
N GLU A 6 -18.36 3.66 54.08
CA GLU A 6 -18.77 3.48 52.69
C GLU A 6 -17.55 3.66 51.79
N ARG A 7 -17.37 2.81 50.76
CA ARG A 7 -16.56 3.25 49.62
C ARG A 7 -17.20 4.54 49.12
N SER A 8 -16.47 5.63 49.21
CA SER A 8 -16.98 6.95 48.84
C SER A 8 -17.45 6.90 47.40
N PHE A 9 -18.58 7.54 47.08
CA PHE A 9 -19.04 7.72 45.69
C PHE A 9 -17.93 8.30 44.81
N SER A 10 -17.04 9.10 45.41
CA SER A 10 -15.80 9.60 44.79
C SER A 10 -14.85 8.47 44.37
N GLU A 11 -14.67 7.46 45.20
CA GLU A 11 -13.76 6.32 44.97
C GLU A 11 -14.27 5.41 43.84
N VAL A 12 -15.59 5.22 43.74
CA VAL A 12 -16.22 4.48 42.63
C VAL A 12 -16.10 5.27 41.32
N PHE A 13 -16.40 6.57 41.34
CA PHE A 13 -16.27 7.43 40.16
C PHE A 13 -14.82 7.49 39.66
N GLU A 14 -13.85 7.65 40.56
CA GLU A 14 -12.43 7.67 40.26
C GLU A 14 -11.96 6.33 39.66
N SER A 15 -12.49 5.21 40.15
CA SER A 15 -12.22 3.88 39.58
C SER A 15 -12.78 3.70 38.15
N ILE A 16 -13.98 4.22 37.86
CA ILE A 16 -14.60 4.14 36.52
C ILE A 16 -13.80 4.99 35.52
N VAL A 17 -13.43 6.22 35.90
CA VAL A 17 -12.61 7.10 35.06
C VAL A 17 -11.23 6.46 34.79
N GLY A 18 -10.60 5.86 35.80
CA GLY A 18 -9.35 5.12 35.63
C GLY A 18 -9.48 3.91 34.70
N ASN A 19 -10.58 3.17 34.78
CA ASN A 19 -10.86 2.04 33.90
C ASN A 19 -11.08 2.48 32.45
N VAL A 20 -11.81 3.57 32.21
CA VAL A 20 -12.02 4.13 30.86
C VAL A 20 -10.70 4.62 30.27
N GLN A 21 -9.87 5.32 31.05
CA GLN A 21 -8.52 5.71 30.61
C GLN A 21 -7.65 4.50 30.24
N THR A 22 -7.78 3.41 31.01
CA THR A 22 -7.06 2.16 30.74
C THR A 22 -7.56 1.50 29.44
N MET A 23 -8.87 1.46 29.20
CA MET A 23 -9.44 0.96 27.94
C MET A 23 -9.01 1.78 26.73
N ILE A 24 -9.05 3.12 26.82
CA ILE A 24 -8.60 3.99 25.73
C ILE A 24 -7.11 3.73 25.45
N ARG A 25 -6.30 3.60 26.50
CA ARG A 25 -4.88 3.28 26.33
C ARG A 25 -4.67 1.92 25.69
N SER A 26 -5.45 0.90 26.04
CA SER A 26 -5.34 -0.43 25.43
C SER A 26 -5.76 -0.41 23.96
N GLU A 27 -6.83 0.31 23.61
CA GLU A 27 -7.30 0.44 22.23
C GLU A 27 -6.25 1.12 21.35
N ILE A 28 -5.60 2.16 21.87
CA ILE A 28 -4.48 2.82 21.18
C ILE A 28 -3.29 1.85 21.01
N GLN A 29 -2.98 1.03 22.02
CA GLN A 29 -1.90 0.04 21.90
C GLN A 29 -2.25 -1.05 20.89
N LEU A 30 -3.50 -1.50 20.86
CA LEU A 30 -4.01 -2.48 19.89
C LEU A 30 -3.94 -1.91 18.47
N ALA A 31 -4.48 -0.71 18.24
CA ALA A 31 -4.41 -0.04 16.95
C ALA A 31 -2.97 0.15 16.47
N LYS A 32 -2.04 0.52 17.38
CA LYS A 32 -0.61 0.59 17.06
C LYS A 32 -0.03 -0.77 16.66
N ALA A 33 -0.41 -1.84 17.36
CA ALA A 33 0.04 -3.19 17.06
C ALA A 33 -0.48 -3.65 15.68
N GLU A 34 -1.76 -3.42 15.40
CA GLU A 34 -2.39 -3.76 14.12
C GLU A 34 -1.76 -2.99 12.96
N VAL A 35 -1.58 -1.68 13.10
CA VAL A 35 -0.88 -0.86 12.08
C VAL A 35 0.55 -1.34 11.86
N LYS A 36 1.28 -1.70 12.92
CA LYS A 36 2.65 -2.22 12.80
C LYS A 36 2.67 -3.57 12.09
N GLU A 37 1.74 -4.46 12.42
CA GLU A 37 1.62 -5.76 11.78
C GLU A 37 1.27 -5.63 10.30
N GLU A 38 0.30 -4.78 9.97
CA GLU A 38 -0.10 -4.51 8.59
C GLU A 38 1.03 -3.85 7.78
N ALA A 39 1.74 -2.89 8.40
CA ALA A 39 2.92 -2.28 7.80
C ALA A 39 4.05 -3.30 7.56
N ALA A 40 4.27 -4.25 8.48
CA ALA A 40 5.26 -5.29 8.33
C ALA A 40 4.88 -6.30 7.23
N LYS A 41 3.60 -6.71 7.17
CA LYS A 41 3.07 -7.58 6.11
C LYS A 41 3.21 -6.92 4.74
N SER A 42 2.73 -5.68 4.61
CA SER A 42 2.82 -4.88 3.39
C SER A 42 4.28 -4.61 2.98
N GLY A 43 5.15 -4.29 3.95
CA GLY A 43 6.58 -4.09 3.74
C GLY A 43 7.29 -5.35 3.25
N ARG A 44 6.98 -6.52 3.82
CA ARG A 44 7.55 -7.80 3.37
C ARG A 44 7.07 -8.16 1.96
N ALA A 45 5.77 -7.99 1.67
CA ALA A 45 5.22 -8.26 0.35
C ALA A 45 5.86 -7.34 -0.71
N THR A 46 5.95 -6.03 -0.42
CA THR A 46 6.60 -5.05 -1.30
C THR A 46 8.09 -5.33 -1.47
N GLY A 47 8.77 -5.77 -0.41
CA GLY A 47 10.19 -6.14 -0.46
C GLY A 47 10.46 -7.33 -1.38
N ILE A 48 9.66 -8.40 -1.26
CA ILE A 48 9.78 -9.59 -2.13
C ILE A 48 9.44 -9.24 -3.58
N LEU A 49 8.39 -8.46 -3.81
CA LEU A 49 8.00 -8.02 -5.17
C LEU A 49 9.10 -7.18 -5.81
N THR A 50 9.69 -6.24 -5.07
CA THR A 50 10.80 -5.41 -5.57
C THR A 50 12.02 -6.27 -5.89
N ALA A 51 12.40 -7.19 -5.01
CA ALA A 51 13.52 -8.10 -5.23
C ALA A 51 13.28 -8.99 -6.47
N GLY A 52 12.08 -9.55 -6.59
CA GLY A 52 11.68 -10.34 -7.76
C GLY A 52 11.69 -9.54 -9.05
N ALA A 53 11.23 -8.28 -9.03
CA ALA A 53 11.27 -7.39 -10.17
C ALA A 53 12.72 -7.07 -10.61
N LEU A 54 13.64 -6.84 -9.66
CA LEU A 54 15.06 -6.63 -9.95
C LEU A 54 15.71 -7.88 -10.55
N LEU A 55 15.47 -9.05 -9.95
CA LEU A 55 15.99 -10.31 -10.48
C LEU A 55 15.44 -10.61 -11.89
N GLY A 56 14.15 -10.37 -12.10
CA GLY A 56 13.51 -10.46 -13.41
C GLY A 56 14.12 -9.51 -14.43
N LEU A 57 14.41 -8.26 -14.04
CA LEU A 57 15.08 -7.29 -14.89
C LEU A 57 16.49 -7.77 -15.31
N TYR A 58 17.29 -8.27 -14.35
CA TYR A 58 18.60 -8.85 -14.67
C TYR A 58 18.48 -10.07 -15.58
N ALA A 59 17.51 -10.96 -15.34
CA ALA A 59 17.29 -12.14 -16.18
C ALA A 59 16.97 -11.75 -17.62
N VAL A 60 16.09 -10.75 -17.84
CA VAL A 60 15.81 -10.20 -19.17
C VAL A 60 17.09 -9.61 -19.80
N GLY A 61 17.89 -8.87 -19.02
CA GLY A 61 19.16 -8.32 -19.49
C GLY A 61 20.14 -9.40 -19.97
N PHE A 62 20.29 -10.48 -19.20
CA PHE A 62 21.13 -11.61 -19.59
C PHE A 62 20.59 -12.33 -20.83
N LEU A 63 19.26 -12.52 -20.95
CA LEU A 63 18.67 -13.11 -22.15
C LEU A 63 18.93 -12.26 -23.39
N LEU A 64 18.76 -10.94 -23.31
CA LEU A 64 19.06 -10.04 -24.42
C LEU A 64 20.55 -10.09 -24.80
N LEU A 65 21.45 -10.16 -23.82
CA LEU A 65 22.88 -10.33 -24.06
C LEU A 65 23.17 -11.67 -24.75
N THR A 66 22.57 -12.77 -24.29
CA THR A 66 22.71 -14.09 -24.91
C THR A 66 22.23 -14.07 -26.35
N VAL A 67 21.10 -13.43 -26.64
CA VAL A 67 20.59 -13.27 -28.01
C VAL A 67 21.56 -12.45 -28.86
N ALA A 68 22.07 -11.32 -28.36
CA ALA A 68 23.05 -10.51 -29.08
C ALA A 68 24.32 -11.31 -29.40
N ARG A 69 24.84 -12.07 -28.43
CA ARG A 69 26.01 -12.95 -28.63
C ARG A 69 25.74 -14.12 -29.58
N ALA A 70 24.53 -14.66 -29.60
CA ALA A 70 24.15 -15.67 -30.58
C ALA A 70 24.09 -15.08 -32.00
N LEU A 71 23.60 -13.84 -32.14
CA LEU A 71 23.54 -13.14 -33.43
C LEU A 71 24.92 -12.74 -33.98
N GLU A 72 25.93 -12.61 -33.12
CA GLU A 72 27.33 -12.36 -33.54
C GLU A 72 27.89 -13.48 -34.43
N TYR A 73 27.37 -14.70 -34.33
CA TYR A 73 27.75 -15.79 -35.25
C TYR A 73 27.22 -15.60 -36.68
N LEU A 74 26.16 -14.80 -36.86
CA LEU A 74 25.50 -14.58 -38.15
C LEU A 74 25.78 -13.19 -38.72
N THR A 75 26.12 -12.21 -37.87
CA THR A 75 26.26 -10.80 -38.23
C THR A 75 27.37 -10.11 -37.42
N PRO A 76 27.91 -8.96 -37.89
CA PRO A 76 28.87 -8.19 -37.08
C PRO A 76 28.28 -7.76 -35.73
N ALA A 77 29.13 -7.69 -34.69
CA ALA A 77 28.69 -7.42 -33.32
C ALA A 77 27.92 -6.10 -33.14
N TRP A 78 28.29 -5.05 -33.88
CA TRP A 78 27.58 -3.78 -33.85
C TRP A 78 26.15 -3.91 -34.42
N LEU A 79 25.93 -4.76 -35.42
CA LEU A 79 24.63 -4.97 -36.04
C LEU A 79 23.75 -5.89 -35.18
N ALA A 80 24.34 -6.95 -34.61
CA ALA A 80 23.67 -7.85 -33.67
C ALA A 80 23.10 -7.08 -32.47
N SER A 81 23.93 -6.24 -31.83
CA SER A 81 23.51 -5.40 -30.71
C SER A 81 22.46 -4.35 -31.10
N LEU A 82 22.56 -3.75 -32.30
CA LEU A 82 21.57 -2.81 -32.80
C LEU A 82 20.19 -3.47 -33.02
N ILE A 83 20.15 -4.66 -33.62
CA ILE A 83 18.90 -5.41 -33.84
C ILE A 83 18.21 -5.71 -32.50
N VAL A 84 18.97 -6.25 -31.54
CA VAL A 84 18.44 -6.57 -30.21
C VAL A 84 17.95 -5.32 -29.49
N ALA A 85 18.70 -4.20 -29.57
CA ALA A 85 18.31 -2.93 -28.97
C ALA A 85 17.00 -2.38 -29.55
N VAL A 86 16.82 -2.43 -30.87
CA VAL A 86 15.58 -1.97 -31.53
C VAL A 86 14.38 -2.84 -31.12
N LEU A 87 14.53 -4.17 -31.14
CA LEU A 87 13.45 -5.08 -30.76
C LEU A 87 13.06 -4.93 -29.29
N ALA A 88 14.05 -4.85 -28.39
CA ALA A 88 13.82 -4.62 -26.97
C ALA A 88 13.19 -3.24 -26.71
N GLY A 89 13.63 -2.21 -27.44
CA GLY A 89 13.07 -0.86 -27.36
C GLY A 89 11.59 -0.82 -27.77
N LEU A 90 11.22 -1.49 -28.86
CA LEU A 90 9.82 -1.61 -29.29
C LEU A 90 8.98 -2.36 -28.26
N ALA A 91 9.46 -3.49 -27.76
CA ALA A 91 8.79 -4.23 -26.69
C ALA A 91 8.60 -3.37 -25.43
N GLY A 92 9.61 -2.59 -25.05
CA GLY A 92 9.56 -1.64 -23.94
C GLY A 92 8.51 -0.55 -24.14
N LEU A 93 8.44 0.05 -25.32
CA LEU A 93 7.41 1.05 -25.66
C LEU A 93 6.00 0.46 -25.58
N ILE A 94 5.79 -0.77 -26.09
CA ILE A 94 4.51 -1.47 -25.99
C ILE A 94 4.13 -1.70 -24.53
N ALA A 95 5.07 -2.21 -23.72
CA ALA A 95 4.84 -2.46 -22.30
C ALA A 95 4.50 -1.18 -21.52
N ILE A 96 5.23 -0.08 -21.77
CA ILE A 96 4.96 1.24 -21.17
C ILE A 96 3.55 1.71 -21.54
N ASN A 97 3.18 1.62 -22.82
CA ASN A 97 1.87 2.07 -23.28
C ASN A 97 0.73 1.22 -22.71
N ALA A 98 0.91 -0.10 -22.64
CA ALA A 98 -0.04 -1.01 -22.00
C ALA A 98 -0.20 -0.70 -20.50
N GLY A 99 0.91 -0.47 -19.79
CA GLY A 99 0.91 -0.08 -18.38
C GLY A 99 0.18 1.24 -18.15
N ARG A 100 0.47 2.27 -18.97
CA ARG A 100 -0.22 3.57 -18.91
C ARG A 100 -1.72 3.42 -19.18
N ALA A 101 -2.11 2.62 -20.18
CA ALA A 101 -3.51 2.36 -20.48
C ALA A 101 -4.22 1.69 -19.29
N ARG A 102 -3.57 0.73 -18.63
CA ARG A 102 -4.14 0.06 -17.47
C ARG A 102 -4.28 1.01 -16.27
N LEU A 103 -3.27 1.86 -16.01
CA LEU A 103 -3.32 2.84 -14.93
C LEU A 103 -4.45 3.87 -15.12
N LYS A 104 -4.77 4.25 -16.35
CA LYS A 104 -5.92 5.13 -16.63
C LYS A 104 -7.27 4.53 -16.22
N HIS A 105 -7.36 3.21 -16.04
CA HIS A 105 -8.58 2.52 -15.65
C HIS A 105 -8.59 2.09 -14.17
N VAL A 106 -7.56 2.46 -13.40
CA VAL A 106 -7.56 2.27 -11.95
C VAL A 106 -8.24 3.50 -11.32
N HIS A 107 -9.50 3.37 -10.92
CA HIS A 107 -10.18 4.37 -10.12
C HIS A 107 -9.59 4.36 -8.70
N THR A 108 -8.71 5.31 -8.42
CA THR A 108 -8.04 5.48 -7.12
C THR A 108 -8.91 6.24 -6.11
N THR A 109 -9.97 6.90 -6.57
CA THR A 109 -11.01 7.45 -5.68
C THR A 109 -12.04 6.36 -5.38
N PRO A 110 -12.23 5.98 -4.11
CA PRO A 110 -13.38 5.18 -3.72
C PRO A 110 -14.64 6.06 -3.82
N ASP A 111 -15.21 6.11 -5.01
CA ASP A 111 -16.32 7.01 -5.35
C ASP A 111 -17.51 6.85 -4.39
N LYS A 112 -17.76 5.62 -3.95
CA LYS A 112 -18.80 5.31 -2.95
C LYS A 112 -18.51 5.95 -1.58
N THR A 113 -17.26 5.93 -1.13
CA THR A 113 -16.85 6.53 0.16
C THR A 113 -16.88 8.05 0.09
N ILE A 114 -16.51 8.63 -1.05
CA ILE A 114 -16.60 10.08 -1.26
C ILE A 114 -18.06 10.53 -1.32
N GLN A 115 -18.93 9.74 -1.97
CA GLN A 115 -20.35 10.02 -2.05
C GLN A 115 -21.01 9.97 -0.67
N SER A 116 -20.74 8.94 0.14
CA SER A 116 -21.29 8.85 1.50
C SER A 116 -20.83 10.00 2.39
N VAL A 117 -19.58 10.45 2.27
CA VAL A 117 -19.09 11.62 3.01
C VAL A 117 -19.79 12.91 2.56
N ARG A 118 -20.03 13.09 1.26
CA ARG A 118 -20.76 14.26 0.73
C ARG A 118 -22.21 14.29 1.19
N GLU A 119 -22.89 13.15 1.18
CA GLU A 119 -24.27 13.00 1.67
C GLU A 119 -24.36 13.32 3.16
N ASN A 120 -23.43 12.80 3.97
CA ASN A 120 -23.37 13.10 5.40
C ASN A 120 -23.12 14.58 5.68
N VAL A 121 -22.23 15.24 4.94
CA VAL A 121 -21.98 16.68 5.08
C VAL A 121 -23.18 17.51 4.64
N ALA A 122 -23.90 17.08 3.60
CA ALA A 122 -25.11 17.75 3.13
C ALA A 122 -26.23 17.70 4.18
N TRP A 123 -26.45 16.53 4.80
CA TRP A 123 -27.43 16.36 5.86
C TRP A 123 -27.15 17.26 7.08
N VAL A 124 -25.89 17.34 7.52
CA VAL A 124 -25.49 18.22 8.65
C VAL A 124 -25.71 19.71 8.31
N LYS A 125 -25.49 20.12 7.06
CA LYS A 125 -25.70 21.51 6.61
C LYS A 125 -27.17 21.89 6.53
N ASP A 126 -28.04 20.95 6.19
CA ASP A 126 -29.49 21.17 6.12
C ASP A 126 -30.08 21.37 7.53
N GLN A 127 -29.59 20.58 8.48
CA GLN A 127 -30.04 20.60 9.87
C GLN A 127 -29.61 21.84 10.66
N THR A 128 -28.60 22.57 10.17
CA THR A 128 -28.12 23.83 10.78
C THR A 128 -28.71 25.07 10.12
N LYS A 129 -29.48 24.91 9.04
CA LYS A 129 -30.25 25.99 8.38
C LYS A 129 -31.72 26.02 8.76
N SER A 130 -32.23 25.00 9.45
CA SER A 130 -33.53 24.97 10.14
C SER A 130 -33.41 25.48 11.57
#